data_AF-A0A0F0CKU8-F1
#
_entry.id   AF-A0A0F0CKU8-F1
#
_cell.length_a   1.000
_cell.length_b   1.000
_cell.length_c   1.000
_cell.angle_alpha   90.00
_cell.angle_beta   90.00
_cell.angle_gamma   90.00
#
_symmetry.space_group_name_H-M   'P 1'
#
loop_
_entity.id
_entity.type
_entity.pdbx_description
1 polymer ?
#
loop_
_entity_poly.entity_id
_entity_poly.type
_entity_poly.pdbx_seq_one_letter_code
_entity_poly.pdbx_strand_id
1 'polypeptide(L)'
;MRIQKLPVGYSDFKTIIDNKFYYIDKTLFIKEIIDESCNVILLPRPRRFGKTLNLSMLRYFFEKTEKSNGYLFKDLAICRLGEEYMNQQGAYPVIFLTLKDVKEKTWDATYRGIKDLIQNEFLRHKYLKNWTGLEKEEKEYFNKITSLEGSEKDYENSLKTLSLFLERYHNKKVIILLDEYDTPIQSGYLEN
;
A
#
# COMPACT_ATOMS: atom_id res chain seq x y z
N MET A 1 -20.00 -28.66 -11.01
CA MET A 1 -19.14 -27.47 -10.85
C MET A 1 -19.74 -26.62 -9.75
N ARG A 2 -19.06 -26.40 -8.62
CA ARG A 2 -19.60 -25.53 -7.55
C ARG A 2 -19.54 -24.09 -8.06
N ILE A 3 -20.69 -23.40 -8.10
CA ILE A 3 -20.74 -21.99 -8.48
C ILE A 3 -19.96 -21.19 -7.44
N GLN A 4 -18.89 -20.53 -7.86
CA GLN A 4 -18.12 -19.62 -7.01
C GLN A 4 -18.99 -18.40 -6.69
N LYS A 5 -18.98 -17.97 -5.42
CA LYS A 5 -19.73 -16.78 -5.01
C LYS A 5 -19.05 -15.53 -5.57
N LEU A 6 -19.85 -14.56 -6.01
CA LEU A 6 -19.34 -13.27 -6.44
C LEU A 6 -18.84 -12.48 -5.21
N PRO A 7 -17.65 -11.85 -5.27
CA PRO A 7 -17.06 -11.09 -4.17
C PRO A 7 -17.69 -9.69 -4.06
N VAL A 8 -19.00 -9.59 -3.89
CA VAL A 8 -19.70 -8.30 -3.80
C VAL A 8 -19.25 -7.55 -2.54
N GLY A 9 -18.67 -6.36 -2.74
CA GLY A 9 -18.18 -5.51 -1.65
C GLY A 9 -16.76 -5.82 -1.16
N TYR A 10 -16.11 -6.85 -1.69
CA TYR A 10 -14.72 -7.17 -1.37
C TYR A 10 -13.77 -6.51 -2.38
N SER A 11 -12.79 -5.76 -1.86
CA SER A 11 -11.74 -5.13 -2.65
C SER A 11 -10.33 -5.59 -2.25
N ASP A 12 -10.24 -6.63 -1.42
CA ASP A 12 -8.97 -7.19 -0.96
C ASP A 12 -8.66 -8.49 -1.71
N PHE A 13 -7.54 -8.51 -2.42
CA PHE A 13 -7.13 -9.63 -3.27
C PHE A 13 -6.95 -10.92 -2.49
N LYS A 14 -6.26 -10.86 -1.35
CA LYS A 14 -6.04 -12.03 -0.50
C LYS A 14 -7.35 -12.64 -0.02
N THR A 15 -8.27 -11.81 0.46
CA THR A 15 -9.61 -12.26 0.90
C THR A 15 -10.36 -12.96 -0.23
N ILE A 16 -10.26 -12.47 -1.47
CA ILE A 16 -10.92 -13.09 -2.63
C ILE A 16 -10.36 -14.48 -2.92
N ILE A 17 -9.03 -14.62 -2.94
CA ILE A 17 -8.35 -15.88 -3.23
C ILE A 17 -8.54 -16.90 -2.10
N ASP A 18 -8.29 -16.51 -0.85
CA ASP A 18 -8.39 -17.38 0.33
C ASP A 18 -9.81 -17.95 0.51
N ASN A 19 -10.84 -17.14 0.24
CA ASN A 19 -12.25 -17.55 0.34
C ASN A 19 -12.79 -18.23 -0.93
N LYS A 20 -11.95 -18.44 -1.96
CA LYS A 20 -12.33 -19.07 -3.24
C LYS A 20 -13.53 -18.37 -3.91
N PHE A 21 -13.58 -17.05 -3.82
CA PHE A 21 -14.55 -16.25 -4.55
C PHE A 21 -14.24 -16.23 -6.04
N TYR A 22 -15.23 -15.88 -6.86
CA TYR A 22 -15.04 -15.70 -8.28
C TYR A 22 -14.07 -14.54 -8.53
N TYR A 23 -12.95 -14.82 -9.18
CA TYR A 23 -11.91 -13.86 -9.49
C TYR A 23 -11.57 -13.91 -10.98
N ILE A 24 -11.59 -12.76 -11.64
CA ILE A 24 -11.09 -12.62 -13.01
C ILE A 24 -9.60 -12.31 -12.90
N ASP A 25 -8.78 -13.20 -13.41
CA ASP A 25 -7.33 -13.07 -13.37
C ASP A 25 -6.85 -11.85 -14.15
N LYS A 26 -6.33 -10.85 -13.40
CA LYS A 26 -5.69 -9.64 -13.95
C LYS A 26 -4.22 -9.56 -13.56
N THR A 27 -3.61 -10.68 -13.17
CA THR A 27 -2.24 -10.69 -12.66
C THR A 27 -1.18 -10.32 -13.70
N LEU A 28 -1.52 -10.37 -15.00
CA LEU A 28 -0.65 -9.83 -16.06
C LEU A 28 -0.43 -8.31 -15.94
N PHE A 29 -1.28 -7.59 -15.20
CA PHE A 29 -1.01 -6.20 -14.85
C PHE A 29 0.29 -6.03 -14.05
N ILE A 30 0.71 -7.04 -13.28
CA ILE A 30 1.99 -7.02 -12.56
C ILE A 30 3.16 -6.98 -13.55
N LYS A 31 3.08 -7.78 -14.63
CA LYS A 31 4.06 -7.74 -15.72
C LYS A 31 4.15 -6.35 -16.33
N GLU A 32 3.01 -5.75 -16.66
CA GLU A 32 2.95 -4.40 -17.24
C GLU A 32 3.63 -3.37 -16.33
N ILE A 33 3.45 -3.47 -15.01
CA ILE A 33 4.11 -2.58 -14.04
C ILE A 33 5.63 -2.84 -13.95
N ILE A 34 6.08 -4.10 -14.03
CA ILE A 34 7.51 -4.45 -13.95
C ILE A 34 8.26 -4.02 -15.21
N ASP A 35 7.65 -4.19 -16.38
CA ASP A 35 8.26 -3.85 -17.66
C ASP A 35 8.27 -2.34 -17.94
N GLU A 36 7.51 -1.56 -17.15
CA GLU A 36 7.43 -0.11 -17.30
C GLU A 36 8.67 0.58 -16.74
N SER A 37 9.13 1.64 -17.41
CA SER A 37 10.35 2.38 -17.06
C SER A 37 10.08 3.60 -16.16
N CYS A 38 8.83 3.83 -15.80
CA CYS A 38 8.37 5.02 -15.10
C CYS A 38 8.53 4.90 -13.57
N ASN A 39 9.17 5.89 -12.95
CA ASN A 39 9.28 6.00 -11.49
C ASN A 39 7.93 6.29 -10.79
N VAL A 40 6.97 6.85 -11.53
CA VAL A 40 5.63 7.18 -11.05
C VAL A 40 4.63 6.71 -12.09
N ILE A 41 3.68 5.87 -11.66
CA ILE A 41 2.62 5.34 -12.52
C ILE A 41 1.29 5.89 -12.01
N LEU A 42 0.67 6.76 -12.80
CA LEU A 42 -0.68 7.24 -12.54
C LEU A 42 -1.68 6.33 -13.27
N LEU A 43 -2.62 5.76 -12.54
CA LEU A 43 -3.70 4.94 -13.10
C LEU A 43 -5.00 5.76 -13.18
N PRO A 44 -5.32 6.45 -14.30
CA PRO A 44 -6.51 7.32 -14.43
C PRO A 44 -7.84 6.54 -14.36
N ARG A 45 -8.96 7.21 -14.04
CA ARG A 45 -10.20 6.57 -13.53
C ARG A 45 -11.35 6.45 -14.53
N PRO A 46 -11.79 5.21 -14.78
CA PRO A 46 -13.20 4.84 -14.84
C PRO A 46 -13.70 4.33 -13.47
N ARG A 47 -14.93 4.69 -13.06
CA ARG A 47 -15.52 4.19 -11.80
C ARG A 47 -15.71 2.66 -11.86
N ARG A 48 -15.54 1.99 -10.71
CA ARG A 48 -15.78 0.53 -10.52
C ARG A 48 -14.89 -0.42 -11.33
N PHE A 49 -13.72 0.03 -11.79
CA PHE A 49 -12.82 -0.80 -12.60
C PHE A 49 -11.94 -1.80 -11.79
N GLY A 50 -12.10 -1.85 -10.46
CA GLY A 50 -11.34 -2.76 -9.59
C GLY A 50 -9.95 -2.25 -9.20
N LYS A 51 -9.73 -0.93 -9.14
CA LYS A 51 -8.42 -0.32 -8.80
C LYS A 51 -7.91 -0.73 -7.42
N THR A 52 -8.72 -0.59 -6.38
CA THR A 52 -8.37 -1.01 -5.01
C THR A 52 -7.98 -2.48 -4.99
N LEU A 53 -8.72 -3.33 -5.70
CA LEU A 53 -8.40 -4.75 -5.83
C LEU A 53 -7.03 -4.95 -6.49
N ASN A 54 -6.75 -4.26 -7.60
CA ASN A 54 -5.46 -4.34 -8.28
C ASN A 54 -4.31 -3.80 -7.41
N LEU A 55 -4.50 -2.70 -6.67
CA LEU A 55 -3.49 -2.18 -5.74
C LEU A 55 -3.23 -3.16 -4.59
N SER A 56 -4.27 -3.80 -4.05
CA SER A 56 -4.10 -4.86 -3.05
C SER A 56 -3.34 -6.07 -3.62
N MET A 57 -3.61 -6.44 -4.87
CA MET A 57 -2.87 -7.50 -5.57
C MET A 57 -1.39 -7.13 -5.74
N LEU A 58 -1.08 -5.90 -6.20
CA LEU A 58 0.30 -5.42 -6.32
C LEU A 58 1.02 -5.43 -4.96
N ARG A 59 0.33 -4.97 -3.90
CA ARG A 59 0.84 -5.05 -2.53
C ARG A 59 1.21 -6.49 -2.18
N TYR A 60 0.27 -7.43 -2.28
CA TYR A 60 0.54 -8.84 -1.93
C TYR A 60 1.62 -9.48 -2.81
N PHE A 61 1.77 -9.03 -4.05
CA PHE A 61 2.82 -9.52 -4.94
C PHE A 61 4.19 -9.01 -4.52
N PHE A 62 4.39 -7.70 -4.37
CA PHE A 62 5.72 -7.13 -4.14
C PHE A 62 6.15 -7.14 -2.67
N GLU A 63 5.20 -7.04 -1.73
CA GLU A 63 5.49 -6.76 -0.33
C GLU A 63 6.25 -7.90 0.34
N LYS A 64 7.42 -7.56 0.88
CA LYS A 64 8.24 -8.43 1.71
C LYS A 64 7.60 -8.56 3.09
N THR A 65 7.12 -9.76 3.39
CA THR A 65 6.50 -10.14 4.66
C THR A 65 7.20 -11.34 5.28
N GLU A 66 7.05 -11.54 6.59
CA GLU A 66 7.62 -12.72 7.30
C GLU A 66 7.11 -14.05 6.71
N LYS A 67 5.83 -14.08 6.33
CA LYS A 67 5.20 -15.22 5.63
C LYS A 67 5.06 -14.88 4.15
N SER A 68 5.48 -15.79 3.28
CA SER A 68 5.35 -15.60 1.83
C SER A 68 3.88 -15.53 1.40
N ASN A 69 3.55 -14.54 0.57
CA ASN A 69 2.24 -14.42 -0.08
C ASN A 69 2.19 -15.14 -1.44
N GLY A 70 3.25 -15.85 -1.85
CA GLY A 70 3.33 -16.46 -3.18
C GLY A 70 2.26 -17.50 -3.47
N TYR A 71 1.72 -18.13 -2.43
CA TYR A 71 0.62 -19.07 -2.57
C TYR A 71 -0.64 -18.42 -3.19
N LEU A 72 -0.82 -17.10 -3.05
CA LEU A 72 -1.94 -16.36 -3.66
C LEU A 72 -1.87 -16.32 -5.19
N PHE A 73 -0.70 -16.57 -5.77
CA PHE A 73 -0.46 -16.42 -7.21
C PHE A 73 -0.26 -17.75 -7.95
N LYS A 74 -0.20 -18.88 -7.23
CA LYS A 74 0.21 -20.19 -7.75
C LYS A 74 -0.53 -20.63 -9.03
N ASP A 75 -1.82 -20.35 -9.12
CA ASP A 75 -2.65 -20.80 -10.24
C ASP A 75 -2.96 -19.67 -11.27
N LEU A 76 -2.40 -18.48 -11.05
CA LEU A 76 -2.66 -17.26 -11.83
C LEU A 76 -1.63 -17.07 -12.97
N ALA A 77 -1.97 -16.25 -13.95
CA ALA A 77 -1.21 -16.03 -15.17
C ALA A 77 0.23 -15.53 -14.91
N ILE A 78 0.43 -14.63 -13.94
CA ILE A 78 1.77 -14.12 -13.57
C ILE A 78 2.75 -15.23 -13.20
N CYS A 79 2.27 -16.27 -12.50
CA CYS A 79 3.12 -17.40 -12.07
C CYS A 79 3.63 -18.23 -13.26
N ARG A 80 3.00 -18.12 -14.42
CA ARG A 80 3.36 -18.86 -15.65
C ARG A 80 4.40 -18.11 -16.49
N LEU A 81 4.71 -16.86 -16.16
CA LEU A 81 5.69 -16.05 -16.91
C LEU A 81 7.15 -16.36 -16.54
N GLY A 82 7.37 -17.17 -15.51
CA GLY A 82 8.71 -17.64 -15.12
C GLY A 82 9.42 -16.76 -14.08
N GLU A 83 10.69 -17.07 -13.85
CA GLU A 83 11.49 -16.50 -12.75
C GLU A 83 11.74 -15.00 -12.88
N GLU A 84 11.82 -14.47 -14.11
CA GLU A 84 12.02 -13.03 -14.36
C GLU A 84 11.03 -12.16 -13.57
N TYR A 85 9.75 -12.54 -13.59
CA TYR A 85 8.68 -11.86 -12.88
C TYR A 85 8.56 -12.34 -11.43
N MET A 86 8.64 -13.66 -11.21
CA MET A 86 8.41 -14.24 -9.88
C MET A 86 9.53 -13.91 -8.89
N ASN A 87 10.73 -13.57 -9.34
CA ASN A 87 11.82 -13.07 -8.48
C ASN A 87 11.50 -11.71 -7.83
N GLN A 88 10.53 -10.96 -8.38
CA GLN A 88 10.05 -9.71 -7.78
C GLN A 88 9.04 -9.94 -6.64
N GLN A 89 8.52 -11.16 -6.52
CA GLN A 89 7.50 -11.49 -5.55
C GLN A 89 8.06 -11.48 -4.12
N GLY A 90 7.48 -10.65 -3.25
CA GLY A 90 7.93 -10.48 -1.86
C GLY A 90 9.32 -9.86 -1.71
N ALA A 91 9.82 -9.18 -2.75
CA ALA A 91 11.17 -8.66 -2.77
C ALA A 91 11.31 -7.23 -2.20
N TYR A 92 10.20 -6.50 -2.02
CA TYR A 92 10.22 -5.06 -1.77
C TYR A 92 9.53 -4.68 -0.45
N PRO A 93 10.08 -3.75 0.34
CA PRO A 93 9.26 -3.00 1.30
C PRO A 93 8.19 -2.21 0.55
N VAL A 94 6.97 -2.24 1.05
CA VAL A 94 5.83 -1.51 0.49
C VAL A 94 5.28 -0.56 1.54
N ILE A 95 5.00 0.68 1.14
CA ILE A 95 4.13 1.61 1.86
C ILE A 95 2.77 1.61 1.16
N PHE A 96 1.68 1.35 1.89
CA PHE A 96 0.33 1.29 1.33
C PHE A 96 -0.62 2.21 2.09
N LEU A 97 -1.18 3.20 1.40
CA LEU A 97 -2.12 4.16 1.97
C LEU A 97 -3.40 4.21 1.13
N THR A 98 -4.54 4.21 1.81
CA THR A 98 -5.86 4.41 1.20
C THR A 98 -6.50 5.64 1.81
N LEU A 99 -6.81 6.64 0.98
CA LEU A 99 -7.50 7.86 1.41
C LEU A 99 -9.02 7.77 1.29
N LYS A 100 -9.53 6.57 0.96
CA LYS A 100 -10.96 6.29 0.74
C LYS A 100 -11.85 6.71 1.91
N ASP A 101 -11.36 6.61 3.14
CA ASP A 101 -12.16 6.87 4.35
C ASP A 101 -11.96 8.29 4.90
N VAL A 102 -11.12 9.12 4.26
CA VAL A 102 -10.91 10.52 4.62
C VAL A 102 -11.93 11.39 3.89
N LYS A 103 -13.17 11.40 4.40
CA LYS A 103 -14.32 12.13 3.81
C LYS A 103 -14.82 13.26 4.70
N GLU A 104 -13.92 13.84 5.46
CA GLU A 104 -14.26 14.88 6.41
C GLU A 104 -14.59 16.20 5.71
N LYS A 105 -15.42 17.01 6.36
CA LYS A 105 -15.92 18.28 5.81
C LYS A 105 -15.02 19.48 6.06
N THR A 106 -14.15 19.39 7.06
CA THR A 106 -13.25 20.49 7.45
C THR A 106 -11.80 20.09 7.21
N TRP A 107 -10.95 21.10 7.02
CA TRP A 107 -9.51 20.90 6.92
C TRP A 107 -8.95 20.19 8.15
N ASP A 108 -9.28 20.63 9.37
CA ASP A 108 -8.74 20.04 10.60
C ASP A 108 -9.09 18.56 10.77
N ALA A 109 -10.32 18.18 10.44
CA ALA A 109 -10.75 16.79 10.50
C ALA A 109 -10.10 15.95 9.39
N THR A 110 -10.00 16.48 8.18
CA THR A 110 -9.29 15.85 7.05
C THR A 110 -7.82 15.60 7.40
N TYR A 111 -7.17 16.63 7.94
CA TYR A 111 -5.77 16.57 8.34
C TYR A 111 -5.55 15.55 9.46
N ARG A 112 -6.44 15.49 10.46
CA ARG A 112 -6.42 14.43 11.49
C ARG A 112 -6.54 13.04 10.86
N GLY A 113 -7.47 12.83 9.92
CA GLY A 113 -7.62 11.55 9.22
C GLY A 113 -6.37 11.14 8.45
N ILE A 114 -5.68 12.08 7.80
CA ILE A 114 -4.38 11.83 7.15
C ILE A 114 -3.31 11.45 8.18
N LYS A 115 -3.24 12.16 9.32
CA LYS A 115 -2.32 11.82 10.42
C LYS A 115 -2.54 10.40 10.93
N ASP A 116 -3.79 9.99 11.10
CA ASP A 116 -4.14 8.63 11.57
C ASP A 116 -3.72 7.56 10.55
N LEU A 117 -3.88 7.82 9.24
CA LEU A 117 -3.40 6.91 8.20
C LEU A 117 -1.88 6.76 8.22
N ILE A 118 -1.15 7.86 8.32
CA ILE A 118 0.31 7.86 8.42
C ILE A 118 0.76 7.13 9.70
N GLN A 119 0.12 7.41 10.83
CA GLN A 119 0.41 6.76 12.11
C GLN A 119 0.27 5.25 12.01
N ASN A 120 -0.84 4.76 11.47
CA ASN A 120 -1.10 3.34 11.27
C ASN A 120 -0.04 2.69 10.40
N GLU A 121 0.40 3.38 9.35
CA GLU A 121 1.43 2.88 8.46
C GLU A 121 2.82 2.81 9.13
N PHE A 122 3.18 3.80 9.95
CA PHE A 122 4.36 3.72 10.81
C PHE A 122 4.25 2.53 11.79
N LEU A 123 3.10 2.35 12.45
CA LEU A 123 2.90 1.25 13.39
C LEU A 123 3.01 -0.13 12.73
N ARG A 124 2.61 -0.26 11.46
CA ARG A 124 2.80 -1.48 10.67
C ARG A 124 4.28 -1.86 10.52
N HIS A 125 5.16 -0.86 10.52
CA HIS A 125 6.61 -1.01 10.48
C HIS A 125 7.29 -0.84 11.84
N LYS A 126 6.59 -1.08 12.96
CA LYS A 126 7.12 -0.93 14.33
C LYS A 126 8.41 -1.71 14.61
N TYR A 127 8.71 -2.75 13.84
CA TYR A 127 9.96 -3.50 13.95
C TYR A 127 11.20 -2.61 13.74
N LEU A 128 11.07 -1.51 12.99
CA LEU A 128 12.12 -0.51 12.81
C LEU A 128 12.54 0.14 14.14
N LYS A 129 11.66 0.28 15.14
CA LYS A 129 12.00 0.87 16.44
C LYS A 129 13.10 0.10 17.18
N ASN A 130 13.09 -1.23 17.03
CA ASN A 130 14.05 -2.12 17.68
C ASN A 130 15.32 -2.31 16.84
N TRP A 131 15.34 -1.79 15.62
CA TRP A 131 16.51 -1.88 14.76
C TRP A 131 17.61 -0.92 15.23
N THR A 132 18.85 -1.40 15.25
CA THR A 132 20.03 -0.63 15.65
C THR A 132 20.46 0.39 14.60
N GLY A 133 19.99 0.24 13.36
CA GLY A 133 20.32 1.15 12.28
C GLY A 133 19.57 2.47 12.30
N LEU A 134 18.57 2.69 13.17
CA LEU A 134 18.00 4.01 13.40
C LEU A 134 18.76 4.75 14.50
N GLU A 135 19.12 6.00 14.22
CA GLU A 135 19.70 6.93 15.18
C GLU A 135 18.68 7.34 16.27
N LYS A 136 19.15 7.98 17.34
CA LYS A 136 18.30 8.36 18.46
C LYS A 136 17.20 9.33 18.01
N GLU A 137 17.57 10.32 17.21
CA GLU A 137 16.71 11.36 16.67
C GLU A 137 15.66 10.77 15.72
N GLU A 138 16.04 9.75 14.93
CA GLU A 138 15.14 9.03 14.03
C GLU A 138 14.10 8.20 14.80
N LYS A 139 14.52 7.59 15.92
CA LYS A 139 13.60 6.89 16.83
C LYS A 139 12.64 7.87 17.52
N GLU A 140 13.13 9.04 17.92
CA GLU A 140 12.30 10.11 18.47
C GLU A 140 11.27 10.61 17.44
N TYR A 141 11.69 10.83 16.19
CA TYR A 141 10.78 11.18 15.10
C TYR A 141 9.72 10.11 14.88
N PHE A 142 10.12 8.83 14.82
CA PHE A 142 9.17 7.72 14.70
C PHE A 142 8.16 7.73 15.84
N ASN A 143 8.63 7.95 17.08
CA ASN A 143 7.76 8.04 18.25
C ASN A 143 6.75 9.19 18.12
N LYS A 144 7.19 10.40 17.74
CA LYS A 144 6.32 11.57 17.52
C LYS A 144 5.21 11.31 16.49
N ILE A 145 5.53 10.64 15.39
CA ILE A 145 4.52 10.25 14.39
C ILE A 145 3.57 9.22 14.99
N THR A 146 4.08 8.19 15.67
CA THR A 146 3.23 7.16 16.28
C THR A 146 2.41 7.62 17.48
N SER A 147 2.79 8.70 18.16
CA SER A 147 2.04 9.30 19.29
C SER A 147 1.08 10.41 18.86
N LEU A 148 1.01 10.71 17.55
CA LEU A 148 0.25 11.83 16.98
C LEU A 148 0.74 13.23 17.38
N GLU A 149 1.93 13.35 17.97
CA GLU A 149 2.52 14.59 18.51
C GLU A 149 3.45 15.33 17.54
N GLY A 150 3.65 14.80 16.33
CA GLY A 150 4.41 15.49 15.28
C GLY A 150 3.81 16.85 14.90
N SER A 151 4.68 17.78 14.50
CA SER A 151 4.31 19.04 13.85
C SER A 151 3.78 18.81 12.43
N GLU A 152 3.20 19.83 11.81
CA GLU A 152 2.79 19.77 10.40
C GLU A 152 3.93 19.39 9.47
N LYS A 153 5.11 19.96 9.71
CA LYS A 153 6.32 19.64 8.95
C LYS A 153 6.75 18.18 9.11
N ASP A 154 6.50 17.58 10.27
CA ASP A 154 6.80 16.17 10.49
C ASP A 154 5.89 15.30 9.62
N TYR A 155 4.58 15.58 9.57
CA TYR A 155 3.65 14.80 8.73
C TYR A 155 3.89 14.99 7.24
N GLU A 156 4.20 16.20 6.78
CA GLU A 156 4.58 16.47 5.38
C GLU A 156 5.73 15.57 4.91
N ASN A 157 6.74 15.36 5.77
CA ASN A 157 7.93 14.58 5.43
C ASN A 157 7.81 13.09 5.78
N SER A 158 6.74 12.68 6.46
CA SER A 158 6.61 11.36 7.08
C SER A 158 6.80 10.19 6.11
N LEU A 159 6.18 10.23 4.93
CA LEU A 159 6.30 9.14 3.95
C LEU A 159 7.69 9.06 3.34
N LYS A 160 8.32 10.21 3.09
CA LYS A 160 9.72 10.27 2.65
C LYS A 160 10.63 9.66 3.71
N THR A 161 10.47 10.08 4.96
CA THR A 161 11.28 9.59 6.09
C THR A 161 11.08 8.08 6.30
N LEU A 162 9.84 7.60 6.30
CA LEU A 162 9.55 6.16 6.41
C LEU A 162 10.16 5.37 5.26
N SER A 163 10.10 5.90 4.03
CA SER A 163 10.70 5.23 2.87
C SER A 163 12.21 5.10 3.00
N LEU A 164 12.90 6.11 3.54
CA LEU A 164 14.34 6.05 3.80
C LEU A 164 14.67 5.00 4.87
N PHE A 165 13.87 4.93 5.94
CA PHE A 165 14.08 3.94 7.00
C PHE A 165 13.90 2.51 6.47
N LEU A 166 12.87 2.29 5.67
CA LEU A 166 12.60 0.99 5.05
C LEU A 166 13.66 0.59 4.04
N GLU A 167 14.13 1.54 3.21
CA GLU A 167 15.20 1.29 2.25
C GLU A 167 16.48 0.87 2.96
N ARG A 168 16.89 1.58 4.02
CA ARG A 168 18.08 1.24 4.80
C ARG A 168 17.95 -0.11 5.51
N TYR A 169 16.77 -0.40 6.09
CA TYR A 169 16.53 -1.67 6.79
C TYR A 169 16.55 -2.88 5.84
N HIS A 170 15.88 -2.77 4.70
CA HIS A 170 15.71 -3.89 3.76
C HIS A 170 16.78 -3.95 2.67
N ASN A 171 17.63 -2.92 2.56
CA ASN A 171 18.58 -2.71 1.47
C ASN A 171 17.93 -2.86 0.08
N LYS A 172 16.74 -2.26 -0.07
CA LYS A 172 15.91 -2.36 -1.28
C LYS A 172 15.04 -1.11 -1.41
N LYS A 173 14.84 -0.63 -2.64
CA LYS A 173 13.91 0.47 -2.93
C LYS A 173 12.49 0.15 -2.43
N VAL A 174 11.79 1.18 -1.98
CA VAL A 174 10.42 1.09 -1.44
C VAL A 174 9.41 1.36 -2.53
N ILE A 175 8.37 0.54 -2.60
CA ILE A 175 7.20 0.79 -3.46
C ILE A 175 6.16 1.53 -2.63
N ILE A 176 5.66 2.66 -3.12
CA ILE A 176 4.60 3.42 -2.47
C ILE A 176 3.33 3.27 -3.30
N LEU A 177 2.30 2.71 -2.69
CA LEU A 177 0.99 2.49 -3.29
C LEU A 177 -0.03 3.40 -2.60
N LEU A 178 -0.68 4.27 -3.38
CA LEU A 178 -1.65 5.25 -2.91
C LEU A 178 -2.99 5.04 -3.61
N ASP A 179 -4.04 4.77 -2.84
CA ASP A 179 -5.41 4.61 -3.35
C ASP A 179 -6.30 5.82 -3.01
N GLU A 180 -7.22 6.14 -3.93
CA GLU A 180 -8.24 7.21 -3.80
C GLU A 180 -7.66 8.57 -3.32
N TYR A 181 -6.48 8.94 -3.84
CA TYR A 181 -5.74 10.15 -3.46
C TYR A 181 -6.51 11.47 -3.66
N ASP A 182 -7.52 11.45 -4.52
CA ASP A 182 -8.40 12.57 -4.84
C ASP A 182 -9.52 12.79 -3.80
N THR A 183 -9.80 11.80 -2.94
CA THR A 183 -10.93 11.85 -1.98
C THR A 183 -10.86 13.02 -1.00
N PRO A 184 -9.72 13.33 -0.36
CA PRO A 184 -9.62 14.47 0.55
C PRO A 184 -9.82 15.80 -0.17
N ILE A 185 -9.31 15.92 -1.40
CA ILE A 185 -9.44 17.14 -2.21
C ILE A 185 -10.90 17.36 -2.59
N GLN A 186 -11.61 16.30 -2.99
CA GLN A 186 -13.02 16.40 -3.37
C GLN A 186 -13.95 16.66 -2.18
N SER A 187 -13.61 16.18 -0.98
CA SER A 187 -14.50 16.27 0.19
C SER A 187 -14.22 17.52 1.05
N GLY A 188 -12.95 17.87 1.26
CA GLY A 188 -12.53 18.95 2.16
C GLY A 188 -12.61 20.37 1.57
N TYR A 189 -12.86 20.51 0.26
CA TYR A 189 -13.03 21.81 -0.42
C TYR A 189 -14.49 22.20 -0.69
N LEU A 190 -15.47 21.36 -0.33
CA LEU A 190 -16.88 21.63 -0.64
C LEU A 190 -17.53 22.66 0.29
N GLU A 191 -16.95 22.93 1.47
CA GLU A 191 -17.52 23.85 2.48
C GLU A 191 -16.49 24.88 3.03
N ASN A 192 -15.36 25.11 2.34
CA ASN A 192 -14.41 26.20 2.66
C ASN A 192 -14.76 27.49 1.91
#